data_AF-A0A126NVG0-F1
#
_entry.id   AF-A0A126NVG0-F1
#
_cell.length_a   1.000
_cell.length_b   1.000
_cell.length_c   1.000
_cell.angle_alpha   90.00
_cell.angle_beta   90.00
_cell.angle_gamma   90.00
#
_symmetry.space_group_name_H-M   'P 1'
#
loop_
_entity.id
_entity.type
_entity.pdbx_description
1 polymer ?
#
loop_
_entity_poly.entity_id
_entity_poly.type
_entity_poly.pdbx_seq_one_letter_code
_entity_poly.pdbx_strand_id
1 'polypeptide(L)'
;MTDKMTRQERSDLSALIRKRERVLKAAAAERAAAMRAEFEKQCASIYSFDDDEVWKQAMAEVDKVVADAHAIIAARCAELGIPKEFAPGLSVGWYGRGQNAVKSRRAELREVAKSRIEAIQKEAATKIERTSLEAQSEVLVSGLESDAAKLFLSKMTPIDELMPAIGMEEVTLLLSTTGARL
;
A
#
# COMPACT_ATOMS: atom_id res chain seq x y z
N MET A 1 -28.39 24.83 36.23
CA MET A 1 -29.28 24.40 35.14
C MET A 1 -28.38 23.91 34.02
N THR A 2 -28.36 22.61 33.76
CA THR A 2 -27.62 22.02 32.63
C THR A 2 -28.34 22.43 31.35
N ASP A 3 -27.69 23.25 30.54
CA ASP A 3 -28.22 23.76 29.28
C ASP A 3 -28.36 22.57 28.30
N LYS A 4 -29.58 22.02 28.22
CA LYS A 4 -29.88 20.86 27.37
C LYS A 4 -29.94 21.32 25.92
N MET A 5 -29.19 20.66 25.04
CA MET A 5 -29.29 20.87 23.59
C MET A 5 -30.73 20.72 23.10
N THR A 6 -31.18 21.72 22.35
CA THR A 6 -32.48 21.74 21.70
C THR A 6 -32.60 20.63 20.65
N ARG A 7 -33.82 20.33 20.22
CA ARG A 7 -34.07 19.37 19.15
C ARG A 7 -33.41 19.79 17.82
N GLN A 8 -33.39 21.10 17.55
CA GLN A 8 -32.79 21.65 16.34
C GLN A 8 -31.27 21.47 16.34
N GLU A 9 -30.59 21.82 17.44
CA GLU A 9 -29.15 21.64 17.57
C GLU A 9 -28.72 20.18 17.44
N ARG A 10 -29.49 19.24 18.00
CA ARG A 10 -29.25 17.79 17.84
C ARG A 10 -29.37 17.34 16.38
N SER A 11 -30.38 17.83 15.67
CA SER A 11 -30.58 17.53 14.26
C SER A 11 -29.43 18.07 13.42
N ASP A 12 -29.03 19.33 13.65
CA ASP A 12 -27.95 19.99 12.91
C ASP A 12 -26.59 19.33 13.18
N LEU A 13 -26.32 18.98 14.44
CA LEU A 13 -25.11 18.26 14.83
C LEU A 13 -25.06 16.86 14.21
N SER A 14 -26.18 16.12 14.22
CA SER A 14 -26.26 14.80 13.56
C SER A 14 -26.01 14.91 12.04
N ALA A 15 -26.56 15.95 11.40
CA ALA A 15 -26.32 16.22 9.99
C ALA A 15 -24.84 16.57 9.71
N LEU A 16 -24.21 17.35 10.59
CA LEU A 16 -22.80 17.69 10.51
C LEU A 16 -21.90 16.45 10.65
N ILE A 17 -22.18 15.57 11.62
CA ILE A 17 -21.43 14.31 11.81
C ILE A 17 -21.45 13.47 10.53
N ARG A 18 -22.64 13.28 9.92
CA ARG A 18 -22.78 12.55 8.64
C ARG A 18 -22.07 13.22 7.46
N LYS A 19 -22.01 14.56 7.43
CA LYS A 19 -21.23 15.29 6.40
C LYS A 19 -19.74 15.08 6.63
N ARG A 20 -19.27 15.15 7.87
CA ARG A 20 -17.87 14.92 8.25
C ARG A 20 -17.41 13.51 7.91
N GLU A 21 -18.22 12.49 8.22
CA GLU A 21 -17.96 11.10 7.85
C GLU A 21 -17.74 10.95 6.34
N ARG A 22 -18.64 11.52 5.52
CA ARG A 22 -18.53 11.50 4.06
C ARG A 22 -17.24 12.16 3.56
N VAL A 23 -16.90 13.34 4.10
CA VAL A 23 -15.66 14.05 3.75
C VAL A 23 -14.43 13.24 4.13
N LEU A 24 -14.39 12.65 5.33
CA LEU A 24 -13.25 11.85 5.78
C LEU A 24 -13.08 10.57 4.95
N LYS A 25 -14.18 9.91 4.54
CA LYS A 25 -14.10 8.75 3.63
C LYS A 25 -13.57 9.15 2.24
N ALA A 26 -13.99 10.30 1.71
CA ALA A 26 -13.46 10.83 0.46
C ALA A 26 -11.95 11.14 0.58
N ALA A 27 -11.53 11.76 1.67
CA ALA A 27 -10.11 12.04 1.94
C ALA A 27 -9.28 10.75 2.09
N ALA A 28 -9.82 9.71 2.72
CA ALA A 28 -9.16 8.41 2.80
C ALA A 28 -8.96 7.77 1.40
N ALA A 29 -9.96 7.89 0.52
CA ALA A 29 -9.86 7.42 -0.87
C ALA A 29 -8.85 8.23 -1.69
N GLU A 30 -8.84 9.56 -1.55
CA GLU A 30 -7.85 10.44 -2.17
C GLU A 30 -6.43 10.08 -1.72
N ARG A 31 -6.23 9.89 -0.42
CA ARG A 31 -4.93 9.48 0.13
C ARG A 31 -4.49 8.12 -0.41
N ALA A 32 -5.41 7.15 -0.52
CA ALA A 32 -5.12 5.84 -1.11
C ALA A 32 -4.69 5.97 -2.58
N ALA A 33 -5.35 6.81 -3.37
CA ALA A 33 -4.97 7.08 -4.75
C ALA A 33 -3.57 7.73 -4.83
N ALA A 34 -3.27 8.70 -3.96
CA ALA A 34 -1.95 9.33 -3.88
C ALA A 34 -0.85 8.32 -3.51
N MET A 35 -1.12 7.41 -2.55
CA MET A 35 -0.18 6.34 -2.19
C MET A 35 0.12 5.41 -3.37
N ARG A 36 -0.89 5.07 -4.18
CA ARG A 36 -0.70 4.26 -5.39
C ARG A 36 0.14 4.99 -6.43
N ALA A 37 -0.14 6.26 -6.66
CA ALA A 37 0.61 7.07 -7.62
C ALA A 37 2.09 7.21 -7.22
N GLU A 38 2.37 7.44 -5.95
CA GLU A 38 3.74 7.51 -5.44
C GLU A 38 4.47 6.17 -5.57
N PHE A 39 3.79 5.05 -5.29
CA PHE A 39 4.37 3.73 -5.49
C PHE A 39 4.68 3.44 -6.97
N GLU A 40 3.77 3.80 -7.89
CA GLU A 40 4.04 3.66 -9.32
C GLU A 40 5.22 4.51 -9.79
N LYS A 41 5.36 5.73 -9.25
CA LYS A 41 6.52 6.58 -9.49
C LYS A 41 7.81 5.88 -9.05
N GLN A 42 7.82 5.28 -7.86
CA GLN A 42 8.98 4.52 -7.35
C GLN A 42 9.29 3.28 -8.22
N CYS A 43 8.29 2.55 -8.69
CA CYS A 43 8.48 1.43 -9.62
C CYS A 43 9.00 1.87 -11.00
N ALA A 44 8.66 3.08 -11.43
CA ALA A 44 9.10 3.65 -12.70
C ALA A 44 10.51 4.28 -12.62
N SER A 45 11.00 4.59 -11.42
CA SER A 45 12.30 5.20 -11.19
C SER A 45 13.43 4.46 -11.89
N ILE A 46 14.32 5.24 -12.50
CA ILE A 46 15.56 4.80 -13.12
C ILE A 46 16.65 5.65 -12.49
N TYR A 47 17.69 5.00 -11.98
CA TYR A 47 18.85 5.68 -11.42
C TYR A 47 19.95 5.67 -12.48
N SER A 48 20.38 6.84 -12.93
CA SER A 48 21.57 6.98 -13.76
C SER A 48 22.80 7.07 -12.89
N PHE A 49 23.95 6.56 -13.36
CA PHE A 49 25.21 6.84 -12.70
C PHE A 49 25.55 8.35 -12.76
N ASP A 50 25.01 9.08 -13.73
CA ASP A 50 25.21 10.53 -13.85
C ASP A 50 24.47 11.34 -12.78
N ASP A 51 23.52 10.72 -12.05
CA ASP A 51 22.75 11.39 -11.00
C ASP A 51 23.56 11.62 -9.72
N ASP A 52 24.72 10.97 -9.58
CA ASP A 52 25.57 11.02 -8.39
C ASP A 52 27.06 11.06 -8.76
N GLU A 53 27.81 11.98 -8.15
CA GLU A 53 29.23 12.18 -8.48
C GLU A 53 30.10 10.96 -8.14
N VAL A 54 29.77 10.20 -7.10
CA VAL A 54 30.51 8.98 -6.73
C VAL A 54 30.24 7.88 -7.76
N TRP A 55 28.99 7.70 -8.16
CA TRP A 55 28.62 6.69 -9.16
C TRP A 55 29.22 7.01 -10.52
N LYS A 56 29.19 8.28 -10.93
CA LYS A 56 29.81 8.76 -12.16
C LYS A 56 31.32 8.53 -12.17
N GLN A 57 32.01 8.87 -11.08
CA GLN A 57 33.44 8.61 -10.94
C GLN A 57 33.75 7.11 -11.00
N ALA A 58 32.98 6.28 -10.30
CA ALA A 58 33.15 4.83 -10.34
C ALA A 58 32.98 4.27 -11.76
N MET A 59 31.97 4.75 -12.51
CA MET A 59 31.73 4.32 -13.88
C MET A 59 32.86 4.75 -14.82
N ALA A 60 33.38 5.98 -14.65
CA ALA A 60 34.53 6.47 -15.41
C ALA A 60 35.81 5.66 -15.14
N GLU A 61 36.03 5.19 -13.91
CA GLU A 61 37.17 4.30 -13.61
C GLU A 61 37.00 2.92 -14.23
N VAL A 62 35.79 2.36 -14.19
CA VAL A 62 35.49 1.08 -14.85
C VAL A 62 35.72 1.17 -16.37
N ASP A 63 35.33 2.26 -17.02
CA ASP A 63 35.54 2.45 -18.46
C ASP A 63 37.02 2.37 -18.84
N LYS A 64 37.91 2.96 -18.01
CA LYS A 64 39.37 2.85 -18.20
C LYS A 64 39.84 1.40 -18.08
N VAL A 65 39.41 0.70 -17.03
CA VAL A 65 39.80 -0.70 -16.80
C VAL A 65 39.30 -1.62 -17.92
N VAL A 66 38.09 -1.40 -18.43
CA VAL A 66 37.54 -2.15 -19.56
C VAL A 66 38.34 -1.88 -20.84
N ALA A 67 38.73 -0.64 -21.09
CA ALA A 67 39.57 -0.28 -22.23
C ALA A 67 40.94 -0.97 -22.18
N ASP A 68 41.58 -0.99 -21.01
CA ASP A 68 42.86 -1.68 -20.80
C ASP A 68 42.72 -3.20 -21.02
N ALA A 69 41.65 -3.80 -20.48
CA ALA A 69 41.36 -5.22 -20.68
C ALA A 69 41.10 -5.56 -22.16
N HIS A 70 40.40 -4.69 -22.89
CA HIS A 70 40.21 -4.82 -24.34
C HIS A 70 41.53 -4.77 -25.10
N ALA A 71 42.47 -3.90 -24.71
CA ALA A 71 43.78 -3.82 -25.33
C ALA A 71 44.58 -5.13 -25.17
N ILE A 72 44.54 -5.73 -23.98
CA ILE A 72 45.16 -7.04 -23.71
C ILE A 72 44.54 -8.14 -24.59
N ILE A 73 43.21 -8.20 -24.65
CA ILE A 73 42.50 -9.19 -25.47
C ILE A 73 42.83 -8.99 -26.95
N ALA A 74 42.84 -7.74 -27.44
CA ALA A 74 43.16 -7.42 -28.83
C ALA A 74 44.58 -7.86 -29.21
N ALA A 75 45.57 -7.59 -28.34
CA ALA A 75 46.94 -8.05 -28.55
C ALA A 75 47.01 -9.58 -28.64
N ARG A 76 46.33 -10.29 -27.73
CA ARG A 76 46.29 -11.75 -27.76
C ARG A 76 45.59 -12.31 -29.01
N CYS A 77 44.53 -11.66 -29.48
CA CYS A 77 43.86 -12.06 -30.72
C CYS A 77 44.77 -11.90 -31.94
N ALA A 78 45.57 -10.83 -31.99
CA ALA A 78 46.54 -10.62 -33.05
C ALA A 78 47.62 -11.72 -33.07
N GLU A 79 48.14 -12.14 -31.91
CA GLU A 79 49.08 -13.26 -31.80
C GLU A 79 48.49 -14.59 -32.30
N LEU A 80 47.19 -14.80 -32.08
CA LEU A 80 46.47 -16.00 -32.50
C LEU A 80 46.01 -15.94 -33.96
N GLY A 81 46.27 -14.84 -34.67
CA GLY A 81 45.82 -14.64 -36.05
C GLY A 81 44.30 -14.48 -36.18
N ILE A 82 43.61 -14.12 -35.09
CA ILE A 82 42.17 -13.90 -35.09
C ILE A 82 41.88 -12.49 -35.64
N PRO A 83 41.15 -12.36 -36.77
CA PRO A 83 40.76 -11.05 -37.29
C PRO A 83 39.91 -10.25 -36.31
N LYS A 84 39.99 -8.92 -36.38
CA LYS A 84 39.30 -8.02 -35.44
C LYS A 84 37.78 -8.25 -35.38
N GLU A 85 37.14 -8.58 -36.51
CA GLU A 85 35.70 -8.90 -36.56
C GLU A 85 35.30 -10.16 -35.77
N PHE A 86 36.26 -11.04 -35.46
CA PHE A 86 36.06 -12.25 -34.68
C PHE A 86 36.66 -12.18 -33.28
N ALA A 87 37.27 -11.04 -32.92
CA ALA A 87 37.87 -10.87 -31.61
C ALA A 87 36.77 -10.80 -30.52
N PRO A 88 36.87 -11.61 -29.45
CA PRO A 88 35.97 -11.49 -28.31
C PRO A 88 36.16 -10.14 -27.60
N GLY A 89 35.15 -9.71 -26.86
CA GLY A 89 35.17 -8.47 -26.10
C GLY A 89 34.51 -8.61 -24.74
N LEU A 90 34.77 -7.64 -23.88
CA LEU A 90 34.13 -7.47 -22.58
C LEU A 90 33.09 -6.34 -22.65
N SER A 91 32.02 -6.45 -21.88
CA SER A 91 31.11 -5.34 -21.67
C SER A 91 30.77 -5.22 -20.20
N VAL A 92 30.76 -3.99 -19.71
CA VAL A 92 30.21 -3.63 -18.40
C VAL A 92 29.19 -2.54 -18.65
N GLY A 93 28.09 -2.56 -17.90
CA GLY A 93 27.03 -1.58 -18.05
C GLY A 93 26.34 -1.29 -16.73
N TRP A 94 25.83 -0.08 -16.60
CA TRP A 94 25.08 0.35 -15.43
C TRP A 94 23.66 -0.23 -15.45
N TYR A 95 23.22 -0.80 -14.33
CA TYR A 95 21.90 -1.40 -14.21
C TYR A 95 20.92 -0.50 -13.43
N GLY A 96 20.53 0.60 -14.05
CA GLY A 96 19.80 1.69 -13.38
C GLY A 96 18.37 1.37 -12.90
N ARG A 97 17.79 0.24 -13.32
CA ARG A 97 16.43 -0.16 -12.91
C ARG A 97 16.41 -1.20 -11.78
N GLY A 98 17.54 -1.80 -11.41
CA GLY A 98 17.59 -2.82 -10.35
C GLY A 98 16.51 -3.91 -10.49
N GLN A 99 15.87 -4.28 -9.38
CA GLN A 99 14.75 -5.25 -9.39
C GLN A 99 13.56 -4.79 -10.25
N ASN A 100 13.39 -3.47 -10.45
CA ASN A 100 12.36 -2.92 -11.33
C ASN A 100 12.66 -3.14 -12.81
N ALA A 101 13.79 -3.73 -13.21
CA ALA A 101 14.00 -4.13 -14.60
C ALA A 101 13.17 -5.38 -14.97
N VAL A 102 12.93 -6.27 -14.00
CA VAL A 102 12.23 -7.54 -14.21
C VAL A 102 10.72 -7.35 -14.18
N LYS A 103 10.05 -7.65 -15.30
CA LYS A 103 8.60 -7.43 -15.47
C LYS A 103 7.75 -8.17 -14.43
N SER A 104 8.04 -9.44 -14.17
CA SER A 104 7.31 -10.26 -13.20
C SER A 104 7.44 -9.70 -11.79
N ARG A 105 8.66 -9.31 -11.38
CA ARG A 105 8.91 -8.70 -10.07
C ARG A 105 8.16 -7.38 -9.90
N ARG A 106 8.15 -6.51 -10.92
CA ARG A 106 7.34 -5.28 -10.88
C ARG A 106 5.85 -5.57 -10.71
N ALA A 107 5.32 -6.58 -11.40
CA ALA A 107 3.90 -6.95 -11.29
C ALA A 107 3.56 -7.45 -9.89
N GLU A 108 4.39 -8.32 -9.32
CA GLU A 108 4.23 -8.80 -7.94
C GLU A 108 4.23 -7.65 -6.93
N LEU A 109 5.20 -6.73 -7.04
CA LEU A 109 5.31 -5.56 -6.17
C LEU A 109 4.06 -4.66 -6.24
N ARG A 110 3.51 -4.45 -7.44
CA ARG A 110 2.26 -3.69 -7.63
C ARG A 110 1.05 -4.34 -6.98
N GLU A 111 0.90 -5.65 -7.12
CA GLU A 111 -0.22 -6.37 -6.51
C GLU A 111 -0.15 -6.34 -4.98
N VAL A 112 1.05 -6.50 -4.41
CA VAL A 112 1.26 -6.37 -2.97
C VAL A 112 0.94 -4.96 -2.49
N ALA A 113 1.45 -3.93 -3.17
CA ALA A 113 1.19 -2.53 -2.81
C ALA A 113 -0.30 -2.18 -2.90
N LYS A 114 -0.97 -2.58 -3.99
CA LYS A 114 -2.41 -2.39 -4.18
C LYS A 114 -3.19 -3.04 -3.03
N SER A 115 -2.94 -4.31 -2.75
CA SER A 115 -3.64 -5.07 -1.70
C SER A 115 -3.44 -4.41 -0.33
N ARG A 116 -2.22 -3.95 -0.02
CA ARG A 116 -1.93 -3.28 1.25
C ARG A 116 -2.63 -1.93 1.37
N ILE A 117 -2.62 -1.12 0.30
CA ILE A 117 -3.29 0.20 0.29
C ILE A 117 -4.81 0.03 0.42
N GLU A 118 -5.40 -0.97 -0.24
CA GLU A 118 -6.83 -1.29 -0.12
C GLU A 118 -7.21 -1.69 1.29
N ALA A 119 -6.40 -2.53 1.94
CA ALA A 119 -6.61 -2.90 3.34
C ALA A 119 -6.57 -1.68 4.26
N ILE A 120 -5.56 -0.80 4.12
CA ILE A 120 -5.43 0.43 4.90
C ILE A 120 -6.62 1.37 4.68
N GLN A 121 -7.05 1.55 3.42
CA GLN A 121 -8.19 2.40 3.10
C GLN A 121 -9.49 1.85 3.73
N LYS A 122 -9.70 0.53 3.64
CA LYS A 122 -10.88 -0.12 4.21
C LYS A 122 -10.90 -0.01 5.74
N GLU A 123 -9.75 -0.24 6.38
CA GLU A 123 -9.60 -0.07 7.84
C GLU A 123 -9.91 1.38 8.27
N ALA A 124 -9.36 2.37 7.56
CA ALA A 124 -9.62 3.77 7.83
C ALA A 124 -11.11 4.11 7.65
N ALA A 125 -11.76 3.64 6.58
CA ALA A 125 -13.19 3.84 6.35
C ALA A 125 -14.05 3.24 7.48
N THR A 126 -13.76 2.00 7.88
CA THR A 126 -14.45 1.35 9.01
C THR A 126 -14.29 2.15 10.30
N LYS A 127 -13.08 2.65 10.59
CA LYS A 127 -12.84 3.47 11.79
C LYS A 127 -13.61 4.78 11.75
N ILE A 128 -13.66 5.45 10.59
CA ILE A 128 -14.43 6.69 10.38
C ILE A 128 -15.93 6.43 10.62
N GLU A 129 -16.45 5.32 10.08
CA GLU A 129 -17.86 4.94 10.25
C GLU A 129 -18.20 4.63 11.70
N ARG A 130 -17.33 3.88 12.41
CA ARG A 130 -17.49 3.60 13.84
C ARG A 130 -17.53 4.89 14.67
N THR A 131 -16.57 5.80 14.48
CA THR A 131 -16.55 7.08 15.19
C THR A 131 -17.76 7.96 14.84
N SER A 132 -18.24 7.95 13.59
CA SER A 132 -19.46 8.66 13.19
C SER A 132 -20.70 8.09 13.87
N LEU A 133 -20.79 6.76 13.97
CA LEU A 133 -21.90 6.08 14.64
C LEU A 133 -21.90 6.35 16.16
N GLU A 134 -20.74 6.25 16.80
CA GLU A 134 -20.56 6.58 18.22
C GLU A 134 -21.01 8.02 18.50
N ALA A 135 -20.50 9.00 17.74
CA ALA A 135 -20.88 10.40 17.90
C ALA A 135 -22.38 10.64 17.65
N GLN A 136 -22.97 9.99 16.64
CA GLN A 136 -24.43 10.07 16.41
C GLN A 136 -25.22 9.47 17.58
N SER A 137 -24.71 8.39 18.18
CA SER A 137 -25.34 7.72 19.32
C SER A 137 -25.29 8.59 20.57
N GLU A 138 -24.16 9.26 20.83
CA GLU A 138 -24.02 10.22 21.94
C GLU A 138 -25.01 11.38 21.81
N VAL A 139 -25.14 11.97 20.61
CA VAL A 139 -26.08 13.08 20.34
C VAL A 139 -27.55 12.64 20.50
N LEU A 140 -27.86 11.40 20.16
CA LEU A 140 -29.17 10.81 20.39
C LEU A 140 -29.44 10.63 21.89
N VAL A 141 -28.54 9.93 22.60
CA VAL A 141 -28.65 9.65 24.04
C VAL A 141 -28.77 10.92 24.86
N SER A 142 -28.04 11.99 24.52
CA SER A 142 -28.06 13.26 25.25
C SER A 142 -29.44 13.93 25.28
N GLY A 143 -30.38 13.50 24.43
CA GLY A 143 -31.76 14.00 24.49
C GLY A 143 -32.83 12.93 24.44
N LEU A 144 -32.51 11.70 24.85
CA LEU A 144 -33.51 10.68 25.19
C LEU A 144 -34.02 10.90 26.61
N GLU A 145 -35.30 11.22 26.73
CA GLU A 145 -35.94 11.48 28.03
C GLU A 145 -36.75 10.28 28.54
N SER A 146 -37.18 9.38 27.66
CA SER A 146 -37.96 8.18 28.05
C SER A 146 -37.07 6.97 28.31
N ASP A 147 -37.38 6.22 29.37
CA ASP A 147 -36.67 5.00 29.73
C ASP A 147 -36.85 3.90 28.67
N ALA A 148 -38.01 3.86 28.00
CA ALA A 148 -38.25 2.97 26.87
C ALA A 148 -37.27 3.18 25.71
N ALA A 149 -36.86 4.43 25.43
CA ALA A 149 -35.91 4.73 24.37
C ALA A 149 -34.47 4.37 24.75
N LYS A 150 -34.09 4.55 26.03
CA LYS A 150 -32.78 4.13 26.55
C LYS A 150 -32.62 2.60 26.50
N LEU A 151 -33.67 1.87 26.86
CA LEU A 151 -33.70 0.41 26.91
C LEU A 151 -33.72 -0.24 25.51
N PHE A 152 -34.19 0.50 24.49
CA PHE A 152 -34.11 0.05 23.10
C PHE A 152 -32.67 0.10 22.57
N LEU A 153 -31.93 1.18 22.84
CA LEU A 153 -30.52 1.31 22.43
C LEU A 153 -29.62 0.26 23.07
N SER A 154 -29.85 -0.10 24.33
CA SER A 154 -29.05 -1.12 25.04
C SER A 154 -29.24 -2.54 24.51
N LYS A 155 -30.22 -2.79 23.62
CA LYS A 155 -30.46 -4.09 22.99
C LYS A 155 -29.72 -4.28 21.66
N MET A 156 -29.01 -3.27 21.16
CA MET A 156 -28.28 -3.40 19.91
C MET A 156 -27.00 -4.23 20.13
N THR A 157 -26.93 -5.40 19.51
CA THR A 157 -25.80 -6.35 19.60
C THR A 157 -24.53 -5.74 19.00
N PRO A 158 -23.38 -5.81 19.70
CA PRO A 158 -22.10 -5.34 19.15
C PRO A 158 -21.64 -6.21 17.98
N ILE A 159 -20.98 -5.59 17.00
CA ILE A 159 -20.58 -6.27 15.76
C ILE A 159 -19.54 -7.39 15.98
N ASP A 160 -18.77 -7.31 17.06
CA ASP A 160 -17.77 -8.34 17.40
C ASP A 160 -18.43 -9.67 17.81
N GLU A 161 -19.69 -9.65 18.26
CA GLU A 161 -20.51 -10.86 18.46
C GLU A 161 -21.08 -11.40 17.13
N LEU A 162 -21.21 -10.56 16.10
CA LEU A 162 -21.71 -10.93 14.78
C LEU A 162 -20.58 -11.39 13.83
N MET A 163 -19.34 -11.03 14.13
CA MET A 163 -18.15 -11.42 13.37
C MET A 163 -16.99 -11.82 14.31
N PRO A 164 -17.02 -13.05 14.87
CA PRO A 164 -15.91 -13.56 15.67
C PRO A 164 -14.64 -13.65 14.83
N ALA A 165 -13.49 -13.36 15.45
CA ALA A 165 -12.19 -13.48 14.79
C ALA A 165 -11.89 -14.95 14.47
N ILE A 166 -11.73 -15.27 13.19
CA ILE A 166 -11.41 -16.63 12.76
C ILE A 166 -9.91 -16.86 12.95
N GLY A 167 -9.57 -17.78 13.86
CA GLY A 167 -8.20 -18.24 14.09
C GLY A 167 -7.77 -19.34 13.12
N MET A 168 -6.45 -19.55 12.96
CA MET A 168 -5.91 -20.64 12.12
C MET A 168 -6.40 -22.04 12.54
N GLU A 169 -6.68 -22.22 13.83
CA GLU A 169 -7.25 -23.46 14.38
C GLU A 169 -8.65 -23.73 13.80
N GLU A 170 -9.46 -22.69 13.66
CA GLU A 170 -10.83 -22.76 13.17
C GLU A 170 -10.89 -22.98 11.65
N VAL A 171 -9.95 -22.36 10.89
CA VAL A 171 -9.75 -22.65 9.46
C VAL A 171 -9.37 -24.12 9.25
N THR A 172 -8.49 -24.65 10.10
CA THR A 172 -8.07 -26.06 10.04
C THR A 172 -9.24 -27.00 10.35
N LEU A 173 -10.08 -26.64 11.32
CA LEU A 173 -11.29 -27.38 11.69
C LEU A 173 -12.33 -27.41 10.54
N LEU A 174 -12.53 -26.29 9.85
CA LEU A 174 -13.43 -26.17 8.69
C LEU A 174 -12.95 -27.00 7.48
N LEU A 175 -11.64 -27.09 7.27
CA LEU A 175 -11.05 -27.95 6.23
C LEU A 175 -11.24 -29.43 6.56
N SER A 176 -11.16 -29.82 7.84
CA SER A 176 -11.39 -31.20 8.27
C SER A 176 -12.86 -31.64 8.14
N THR A 177 -13.81 -30.71 8.31
CA THR A 177 -15.26 -30.98 8.22
C THR A 177 -15.80 -30.94 6.78
N THR A 178 -15.14 -30.22 5.87
CA THR A 178 -15.54 -30.16 4.45
C THR A 178 -14.93 -31.31 3.61
N GLY A 179 -13.96 -32.04 4.17
CA GLY A 179 -13.28 -33.18 3.52
C GLY A 179 -14.02 -34.52 3.54
N ALA A 180 -15.29 -34.58 3.95
CA ALA A 180 -16.07 -35.81 4.04
C ALA A 180 -17.22 -35.89 3.02
N ARG A 181 -16.96 -35.62 1.74
CA ARG A 181 -17.77 -36.12 0.61
C ARG A 181 -16.89 -36.35 -0.62
N LEU A 182 -16.31 -37.54 -0.70
CA LEU A 182 -16.09 -38.27 -1.95
C LEU A 182 -16.97 -39.51 -1.90
#